data_AF-A0A7W6P3B6-F1
#
_entry.id   AF-A0A7W6P3B6-F1
#
_cell.length_a   1.000
_cell.length_b   1.000
_cell.length_c   1.000
_cell.angle_alpha   90.00
_cell.angle_beta   90.00
_cell.angle_gamma   90.00
#
_symmetry.space_group_name_H-M   'P 1'
#
loop_
_entity.id
_entity.type
_entity.pdbx_description
1 polymer ?
#
loop_
_entity_poly.entity_id
_entity_poly.type
_entity_poly.pdbx_seq_one_letter_code
_entity_poly.pdbx_strand_id
1 'polypeptide(L)'
;MQQHLDPERLAFIDETWIKTNMTPIRGWATKGKRLRAFTPHGHWRTLTFLGALRADRLTAPCVFDGPINGGCFRAYVEQQLVPVLKPGDIVVMDNLGSHKSATIR
;
A
#
# COMPACT_ATOMS: atom_id res chain seq x y z
N MET A 1 21.34 15.59 -21.87
CA MET A 1 21.85 14.48 -21.03
C MET A 1 20.98 14.42 -19.79
N GLN A 2 20.30 13.29 -19.57
CA GLN A 2 19.45 13.10 -18.40
C GLN A 2 20.35 13.04 -17.17
N GLN A 3 20.15 13.95 -16.21
CA GLN A 3 20.88 13.91 -14.94
C GLN A 3 20.58 12.56 -14.29
N HIS A 4 21.63 11.81 -13.95
CA HIS A 4 21.47 10.49 -13.34
C HIS A 4 20.86 10.69 -11.94
N LEU A 5 19.60 10.30 -11.78
CA LEU A 5 18.99 10.17 -10.46
C LEU A 5 19.62 8.96 -9.78
N ASP A 6 20.10 9.15 -8.56
CA ASP A 6 20.59 8.06 -7.72
C ASP A 6 19.39 7.22 -7.23
N PRO A 7 19.25 5.95 -7.64
CA PRO A 7 18.12 5.11 -7.27
C PRO A 7 17.99 4.89 -5.75
N GLU A 8 19.08 4.96 -4.99
CA GLU A 8 19.06 4.78 -3.53
C GLU A 8 18.31 5.90 -2.82
N ARG A 9 18.22 7.07 -3.46
CA ARG A 9 17.51 8.24 -2.94
C ARG A 9 16.02 8.23 -3.28
N LEU A 10 15.56 7.33 -4.15
CA LEU A 10 14.16 7.29 -4.57
C LEU A 10 13.30 6.48 -3.59
N ALA A 11 12.15 7.03 -3.22
CA ALA A 11 11.10 6.35 -2.48
C ALA A 11 9.77 6.50 -3.24
N PHE A 12 9.25 5.41 -3.77
CA PHE A 12 8.00 5.38 -4.54
C PHE A 12 6.83 5.03 -3.61
N ILE A 13 5.89 5.95 -3.45
CA ILE A 13 4.68 5.71 -2.66
C ILE A 13 3.59 5.21 -3.59
N ASP A 14 2.92 4.14 -3.18
CA ASP A 14 1.75 3.62 -3.85
C ASP A 14 0.69 3.15 -2.86
N GLU A 15 -0.54 3.07 -3.35
CA GLU A 15 -1.72 2.63 -2.63
C GLU A 15 -2.31 1.38 -3.29
N THR A 16 -2.65 0.37 -2.48
CA THR A 16 -3.38 -0.80 -2.99
C THR A 16 -4.49 -1.24 -2.05
N TRP A 17 -5.54 -1.82 -2.62
CA TRP A 17 -6.70 -2.30 -1.88
C TRP A 17 -6.55 -3.79 -1.58
N ILE A 18 -6.72 -4.15 -0.30
CA ILE A 18 -6.71 -5.53 0.17
C ILE A 18 -8.13 -5.91 0.56
N LYS A 19 -8.71 -6.90 -0.12
CA LYS A 19 -9.99 -7.47 0.29
C LYS A 19 -9.76 -8.64 1.23
N THR A 20 -10.51 -8.66 2.32
CA THR A 20 -10.46 -9.75 3.32
C THR A 20 -11.17 -11.03 2.88
N ASN A 21 -11.81 -11.03 1.70
CA ASN A 21 -12.43 -12.21 1.09
C ASN A 21 -11.43 -13.13 0.39
N MET A 22 -10.33 -13.43 1.07
CA MET A 22 -9.19 -14.23 0.59
C MET A 22 -9.49 -15.74 0.61
N THR A 23 -10.63 -16.13 0.02
CA THR A 23 -11.03 -17.53 -0.07
C THR A 23 -10.52 -18.13 -1.37
N PRO A 24 -9.81 -19.27 -1.35
CA PRO A 24 -9.41 -19.96 -2.57
C PRO A 24 -10.63 -20.27 -3.45
N ILE A 25 -10.63 -19.73 -4.67
CA ILE A 25 -11.70 -19.96 -5.66
C ILE A 25 -11.64 -21.37 -6.28
N ARG A 26 -10.48 -22.03 -6.16
CA ARG A 26 -10.19 -23.35 -6.72
C ARG A 26 -9.27 -24.12 -5.77
N GLY A 27 -9.33 -25.44 -5.82
CA GLY A 27 -8.44 -26.31 -5.08
C GLY A 27 -8.45 -27.73 -5.64
N TRP A 28 -7.58 -28.58 -5.12
CA TRP A 28 -7.36 -29.94 -5.61
C TRP A 28 -7.81 -30.97 -4.57
N ALA A 29 -8.44 -32.05 -5.03
CA ALA A 29 -8.79 -33.20 -4.21
C ALA A 29 -8.59 -34.49 -5.03
N THR A 30 -8.45 -35.61 -4.34
CA THR A 30 -8.37 -36.93 -4.98
C THR A 30 -9.58 -37.18 -5.86
N LYS A 31 -9.39 -37.79 -7.03
CA LYS A 31 -10.47 -38.09 -7.98
C LYS A 31 -11.60 -38.87 -7.27
N GLY A 32 -12.83 -38.37 -7.40
CA GLY A 32 -14.01 -38.93 -6.75
C GLY A 32 -14.25 -38.48 -5.30
N LYS A 33 -13.44 -37.58 -4.74
CA LYS A 33 -13.64 -36.99 -3.40
C LYS A 33 -14.01 -35.52 -3.50
N ARG A 34 -14.99 -35.09 -2.69
CA ARG A 34 -15.37 -33.68 -2.57
C ARG A 34 -14.29 -32.91 -1.82
N LEU A 35 -13.82 -31.81 -2.39
CA LEU A 35 -12.97 -30.85 -1.68
C LEU A 35 -13.81 -30.12 -0.62
N ARG A 36 -13.41 -30.23 0.64
CA ARG A 36 -13.95 -29.42 1.75
C ARG A 36 -12.97 -28.28 2.00
N ALA A 37 -13.47 -27.05 1.96
CA ALA A 37 -12.69 -25.84 2.23
C ALA A 37 -13.48 -24.94 3.19
N PHE A 38 -12.75 -24.07 3.88
CA PHE A 38 -13.31 -23.08 4.77
C PHE A 38 -13.18 -21.70 4.14
N THR A 39 -14.21 -20.88 4.31
CA THR A 39 -14.18 -19.46 3.97
C THR A 39 -14.26 -18.68 5.28
N PRO A 40 -13.60 -17.51 5.39
CA PRO A 40 -13.86 -16.62 6.51
C PRO A 40 -15.37 -16.30 6.56
N HIS A 41 -15.93 -16.22 7.76
CA HIS A 41 -17.35 -15.93 7.99
C HIS A 41 -17.47 -14.49 8.51
N GLY A 42 -18.28 -13.64 7.86
CA GLY A 42 -18.55 -12.26 8.32
C GLY A 42 -18.65 -11.22 7.20
N HIS A 43 -18.73 -9.95 7.59
CA HIS A 43 -18.71 -8.80 6.68
C HIS A 43 -17.29 -8.59 6.13
N TRP A 44 -17.15 -8.70 4.81
CA TRP A 44 -15.90 -8.44 4.10
C TRP A 44 -15.55 -6.96 4.16
N ARG A 45 -14.33 -6.66 4.61
CA ARG A 45 -13.76 -5.31 4.56
C ARG A 45 -12.79 -5.19 3.41
N THR A 46 -12.82 -4.02 2.77
CA THR A 46 -11.75 -3.57 1.89
C THR A 46 -10.85 -2.68 2.74
N LEU A 47 -9.61 -3.10 2.91
CA LEU A 47 -8.57 -2.34 3.57
C LEU A 47 -7.75 -1.60 2.51
N THR A 48 -7.23 -0.44 2.86
CA THR A 48 -6.29 0.30 2.02
C THR A 48 -4.90 0.15 2.62
N PHE A 49 -3.96 -0.36 1.83
CA PHE A 49 -2.55 -0.46 2.18
C PHE A 49 -1.76 0.63 1.47
N LEU A 50 -0.93 1.36 2.24
CA LEU A 50 0.04 2.31 1.72
C LEU A 50 1.43 1.87 2.14
N GLY A 51 2.39 2.13 1.27
CA GLY A 51 3.81 1.97 1.60
C GLY A 51 4.69 2.71 0.62
N ALA A 52 5.96 2.86 1.00
CA ALA A 52 7.00 3.40 0.14
C ALA A 52 7.99 2.31 -0.26
N LEU A 53 8.16 2.08 -1.56
CA LEU A 53 9.15 1.16 -2.11
C LEU A 53 10.46 1.91 -2.41
N ARG A 54 11.56 1.41 -1.86
CA ARG A 54 12.93 1.82 -2.17
C ARG A 54 13.64 0.70 -2.92
N ALA A 55 14.81 0.98 -3.47
CA ALA A 55 15.60 0.00 -4.24
C ALA A 55 15.93 -1.28 -3.45
N ASP A 56 16.02 -1.19 -2.12
CA ASP A 56 16.44 -2.27 -1.23
C ASP A 56 15.32 -2.81 -0.31
N ARG A 57 14.21 -2.07 -0.14
CA ARG A 57 13.19 -2.41 0.86
C ARG A 57 11.83 -1.74 0.63
N LEU A 58 10.80 -2.33 1.22
CA LEU A 58 9.53 -1.67 1.50
C LEU A 58 9.61 -0.96 2.86
N THR A 59 9.15 0.29 2.94
CA THR A 59 9.17 1.11 4.16
C THR A 59 7.86 1.86 4.36
N ALA A 60 7.66 2.45 5.54
CA ALA A 60 6.44 3.16 5.93
C ALA A 60 5.12 2.39 5.64
N PRO A 61 4.99 1.09 5.96
CA PRO A 61 3.74 0.38 5.71
C PRO A 61 2.62 0.91 6.62
N CYS A 62 1.43 1.13 6.06
CA CYS A 62 0.25 1.54 6.81
C CYS A 62 -1.01 0.90 6.23
N VAL A 63 -1.97 0.53 7.11
CA VAL A 63 -3.25 -0.07 6.71
C VAL A 63 -4.40 0.73 7.30
N PHE A 64 -5.35 1.09 6.45
CA PHE A 64 -6.58 1.78 6.82
C PHE A 64 -7.81 0.88 6.59
N ASP A 65 -8.82 1.03 7.44
CA ASP A 65 -10.12 0.36 7.26
C ASP A 65 -11.01 1.21 6.37
N GLY A 66 -11.12 0.82 5.09
CA GLY A 66 -11.85 1.56 4.07
C GLY A 66 -11.01 2.61 3.33
N PRO A 67 -11.68 3.42 2.48
CA PRO A 67 -11.00 4.37 1.59
C PRO A 67 -10.16 5.43 2.28
N ILE A 68 -8.99 5.71 1.69
CA ILE A 68 -8.17 6.83 2.13
C ILE A 68 -8.80 8.17 1.73
N ASN A 69 -8.68 9.16 2.61
CA ASN A 69 -9.00 10.55 2.33
C ASN A 69 -7.76 11.43 2.62
N GLY A 70 -7.82 12.72 2.28
CA GLY A 70 -6.68 13.62 2.47
C GLY A 70 -6.19 13.75 3.92
N GLY A 71 -7.06 13.54 4.91
CA GLY A 71 -6.67 13.54 6.33
C GLY A 71 -5.88 12.29 6.71
N CYS A 72 -6.36 11.11 6.33
CA CYS A 72 -5.65 9.84 6.52
C CYS A 72 -4.30 9.85 5.77
N PHE A 73 -4.26 10.40 4.56
CA PHE A 73 -3.03 10.53 3.79
C PHE A 73 -2.02 11.47 4.46
N ARG A 74 -2.47 12.61 4.99
CA ARG A 74 -1.59 13.49 5.78
C ARG A 74 -1.02 12.77 7.01
N ALA A 75 -1.86 12.06 7.75
CA ALA A 75 -1.41 11.31 8.92
C ALA A 75 -0.38 10.24 8.53
N TYR A 76 -0.57 9.56 7.40
CA TYR A 76 0.44 8.65 6.84
C TYR A 76 1.77 9.36 6.56
N VAL A 77 1.73 10.53 5.89
CA VAL A 77 2.93 11.31 5.58
C VAL A 77 3.66 11.70 6.86
N GLU A 78 2.96 12.30 7.82
CA GLU A 78 3.55 12.83 9.05
C GLU A 78 4.06 11.72 9.99
N GLN A 79 3.31 10.63 10.11
CA GLN A 79 3.55 9.63 11.17
C GLN A 79 4.29 8.39 10.68
N GLN A 80 4.24 8.07 9.39
CA GLN A 80 4.86 6.84 8.84
C GLN A 80 5.97 7.16 7.85
N LEU A 81 5.72 8.05 6.90
CA LEU A 81 6.68 8.34 5.82
C LEU A 81 7.83 9.23 6.28
N VAL A 82 7.56 10.43 6.79
CA VAL A 82 8.59 11.40 7.19
C VAL A 82 9.61 10.80 8.17
N PRO A 83 9.23 10.01 9.19
CA PRO A 83 10.19 9.41 10.11
C PRO A 83 11.21 8.46 9.49
N VAL A 84 10.94 7.90 8.31
CA VAL A 84 11.84 6.95 7.63
C VAL A 84 12.62 7.56 6.46
N LEU A 85 12.37 8.83 6.14
CA LEU A 85 13.09 9.58 5.11
C LEU A 85 14.37 10.20 5.69
N LYS A 86 15.38 10.35 4.84
CA LYS A 86 16.61 11.08 5.13
C LYS A 86 16.67 12.37 4.30
N PRO A 87 17.39 13.39 4.77
CA PRO A 87 17.66 14.57 3.96
C PRO A 87 18.24 14.18 2.60
N GLY A 88 17.62 14.67 1.53
CA GLY A 88 18.00 14.34 0.15
C GLY A 88 17.27 13.14 -0.46
N ASP A 89 16.46 12.40 0.28
CA ASP A 89 15.54 11.43 -0.32
C ASP A 89 14.51 12.15 -1.21
N ILE A 90 14.14 11.52 -2.33
CA ILE A 90 13.20 12.00 -3.32
C ILE A 90 11.99 11.07 -3.28
N VAL A 91 10.87 11.64 -2.88
CA VAL A 91 9.59 10.92 -2.87
C VAL A 91 8.93 11.06 -4.23
N VAL A 92 8.56 9.94 -4.82
CA VAL A 92 7.78 9.86 -6.05
C VAL A 92 6.42 9.28 -5.73
N MET A 93 5.37 9.95 -6.22
CA MET A 93 3.98 9.66 -5.88
C MET A 93 3.10 10.01 -7.09
N ASP A 94 1.98 9.32 -7.25
CA ASP A 94 1.02 9.64 -8.31
C ASP A 94 0.22 10.94 -8.00
N ASN A 95 -0.37 11.53 -9.04
CA ASN A 95 -1.06 12.83 -8.93
C ASN A 95 -2.55 12.66 -8.56
N LEU A 96 -2.87 11.77 -7.62
CA LEU A 96 -4.23 11.49 -7.19
C LEU A 96 -4.82 12.65 -6.36
N GLY A 97 -6.14 12.85 -6.43
CA GLY A 97 -6.82 13.95 -5.74
C GLY A 97 -6.65 13.95 -4.21
N SER A 98 -6.52 12.77 -3.60
CA SER A 98 -6.22 12.57 -2.16
C SER A 98 -4.83 13.11 -1.76
N HIS A 99 -3.91 13.26 -2.72
CA HIS A 99 -2.56 13.78 -2.50
C HIS A 99 -2.48 15.31 -2.58
N LYS A 100 -3.56 15.99 -2.99
CA LYS A 100 -3.61 17.44 -3.22
C LYS A 100 -4.11 18.23 -2.01
N SER A 101 -3.60 17.95 -0.81
CA SER A 101 -3.80 18.86 0.33
C SER A 101 -2.83 20.04 0.24
N ALA A 102 -3.26 21.26 0.57
CA ALA A 102 -2.43 22.47 0.53
C ALA A 102 -1.12 22.40 1.35
N THR A 103 -0.98 21.43 2.25
CA THR A 103 0.19 21.17 3.09
C THR A 103 1.18 20.17 2.47
N ILE A 104 0.77 19.43 1.44
CA ILE A 104 1.57 18.41 0.76
C ILE A 104 2.02 19.01 -0.57
N ARG A 105 3.17 19.68 -0.55
CA ARG A 105 3.76 20.30 -1.73
C ARG A 105 5.27 20.21 -1.68
#